data_AF-A0A945KH51-F1
#
_entry.id   AF-A0A945KH51-F1
#
_cell.length_a   1.000
_cell.length_b   1.000
_cell.length_c   1.000
_cell.angle_alpha   90.00
_cell.angle_beta   90.00
_cell.angle_gamma   90.00
#
_symmetry.space_group_name_H-M   'P 1'
#
loop_
_entity.id
_entity.type
_entity.pdbx_description
1 polymer ?
#
loop_
_entity_poly.entity_id
_entity_poly.type
_entity_poly.pdbx_seq_one_letter_code
_entity_poly.pdbx_strand_id
1 'polypeptide(L)'
;AFTDRLSEVLGLFSVPQSFSLVPMYSAESQFQSEWIDTGLAYLRAPNALLDYPIFSEANSSFVGIDPAGLISREDRGSGQGNFVVPGAVVMSSQGVGSVSAFEVTLPTDDLLFAVPKRFLRTPNLLVGYDFYPSAAVAPDASYEITSALYDSSSQTMTLSTLITDGSMALLAGPTPDWEIRAKFFRLDTSGVKDRLPDDVNVKIEFQGAAESAAGTNSPDALTAWVTDMSALDGSRFFRYRVTFDLDAQGVSVDLNYEEPSLGYIKVPFGW
;
A
#
# COMPACT_ATOMS: atom_id res chain seq x y z
N ALA A 1 27.66 -59.43 -2.04
CA ALA A 1 28.14 -58.31 -2.88
C ALA A 1 27.20 -58.09 -4.09
N PHE A 2 25.90 -57.84 -3.85
CA PHE A 2 24.89 -57.58 -4.91
C PHE A 2 24.28 -56.17 -4.82
N THR A 3 24.60 -55.43 -3.76
CA THR A 3 24.02 -54.11 -3.46
C THR A 3 24.67 -52.96 -4.24
N ASP A 4 25.92 -53.11 -4.72
CA ASP A 4 26.63 -52.04 -5.44
C ASP A 4 26.05 -51.74 -6.82
N ARG A 5 25.64 -52.78 -7.56
CA ARG A 5 25.19 -52.61 -8.95
C ARG A 5 23.83 -51.92 -9.07
N LEU A 6 22.97 -52.04 -8.05
CA LEU A 6 21.67 -51.37 -8.07
C LEU A 6 21.82 -49.86 -7.83
N SER A 7 22.74 -49.48 -6.95
CA SER A 7 23.14 -48.09 -6.68
C SER A 7 23.76 -47.44 -7.93
N GLU A 8 24.62 -48.18 -8.63
CA GLU A 8 25.28 -47.74 -9.85
C GLU A 8 24.28 -47.54 -11.00
N VAL A 9 23.32 -48.46 -11.16
CA VAL A 9 22.25 -48.33 -12.17
C VAL A 9 21.31 -47.16 -11.86
N LEU A 10 20.93 -46.96 -10.60
CA LEU A 10 20.11 -45.80 -10.20
C LEU A 10 20.84 -44.48 -10.44
N GLY A 11 22.16 -44.43 -10.16
CA GLY A 11 22.99 -43.26 -10.45
C GLY A 11 23.05 -42.92 -11.94
N LEU A 12 23.08 -43.94 -12.82
CA LEU A 12 23.07 -43.77 -14.28
C LEU A 12 21.71 -43.29 -14.82
N PHE A 13 20.59 -43.70 -14.22
CA PHE A 13 19.25 -43.21 -14.60
C PHE A 13 19.00 -41.76 -14.18
N SER A 14 19.77 -41.24 -13.23
CA SER A 14 19.69 -39.85 -12.77
C SER A 14 20.73 -38.93 -13.42
N VAL A 15 21.15 -39.17 -14.67
CA VAL A 15 22.05 -38.25 -15.40
C VAL A 15 21.31 -37.54 -16.54
N PRO A 16 21.30 -36.20 -16.58
CA PRO A 16 21.94 -35.29 -15.63
C PRO A 16 21.27 -35.34 -14.25
N GLN A 17 22.08 -35.23 -13.18
CA GLN A 17 21.57 -35.11 -11.82
C GLN A 17 20.55 -33.98 -11.81
N SER A 18 19.34 -34.26 -11.31
CA SER A 18 18.32 -33.22 -11.16
C SER A 18 18.83 -32.21 -10.14
N PHE A 19 19.43 -31.13 -10.63
CA PHE A 19 19.71 -29.97 -9.82
C PHE A 19 18.37 -29.28 -9.58
N SER A 20 17.83 -29.44 -8.38
CA SER A 20 16.79 -28.54 -7.92
C SER A 20 17.48 -27.26 -7.49
N LEU A 21 17.29 -26.19 -8.26
CA LEU A 21 17.62 -24.86 -7.79
C LEU A 21 16.61 -24.53 -6.70
N VAL A 22 17.05 -24.59 -5.45
CA VAL A 22 16.28 -24.05 -4.34
C VAL A 22 16.60 -22.56 -4.30
N PRO A 23 15.66 -21.67 -4.65
CA PRO A 23 15.86 -20.25 -4.40
C PRO A 23 16.05 -20.08 -2.89
N MET A 24 17.26 -19.66 -2.49
CA MET A 24 17.48 -19.20 -1.12
C MET A 24 17.24 -17.71 -1.13
N TYR A 25 16.16 -17.28 -0.48
CA TYR A 25 15.94 -15.87 -0.21
C TYR A 25 16.84 -15.47 0.95
N SER A 26 17.59 -14.38 0.76
CA SER A 26 18.32 -13.73 1.85
C SER A 26 17.31 -13.20 2.87
N ALA A 27 17.71 -13.14 4.15
CA ALA A 27 16.90 -12.52 5.20
C ALA A 27 16.49 -11.09 4.86
N GLU A 28 17.36 -10.38 4.13
CA GLU A 28 17.07 -9.04 3.62
C GLU A 28 16.95 -9.05 2.09
N SER A 29 15.91 -8.41 1.57
CA SER A 29 15.73 -8.13 0.16
C SER A 29 15.29 -6.68 -0.06
N GLN A 30 15.68 -6.09 -1.19
CA GLN A 30 15.33 -4.71 -1.53
C GLN A 30 14.89 -4.63 -2.98
N PHE A 31 13.88 -3.81 -3.23
CA PHE A 31 13.61 -3.30 -4.56
C PHE A 31 13.58 -1.77 -4.55
N GLN A 32 13.86 -1.18 -5.70
CA GLN A 32 13.85 0.25 -5.90
C GLN A 32 13.10 0.58 -7.18
N SER A 33 12.28 1.62 -7.16
CA SER A 33 11.63 2.12 -8.37
C SER A 33 12.66 2.72 -9.33
N GLU A 34 12.28 2.77 -10.60
CA GLU A 34 12.90 3.71 -11.53
C GLU A 34 12.56 5.16 -11.13
N TRP A 35 13.25 6.11 -11.75
CA TRP A 35 12.97 7.53 -11.56
C TRP A 35 11.61 7.88 -12.17
N ILE A 36 10.78 8.51 -11.37
CA ILE A 36 9.48 9.02 -11.77
C ILE A 36 9.64 10.52 -12.00
N ASP A 37 9.46 10.95 -13.26
CA ASP A 37 9.35 12.38 -13.58
C ASP A 37 7.98 12.87 -13.16
N THR A 38 7.97 13.82 -12.23
CA THR A 38 6.73 14.48 -11.82
C THR A 38 6.36 15.63 -12.75
N GLY A 39 7.31 16.09 -13.58
CA GLY A 39 7.10 17.10 -14.60
C GLY A 39 6.01 16.66 -15.55
N LEU A 40 4.81 17.21 -15.36
CA LEU A 40 3.62 16.96 -16.19
C LEU A 40 3.99 16.90 -17.66
N ALA A 41 3.42 15.91 -18.36
CA ALA A 41 3.45 15.74 -19.81
C ALA A 41 3.41 17.07 -20.58
N TYR A 42 4.58 17.68 -20.80
CA TYR A 42 4.80 18.95 -21.49
C TYR A 42 4.14 20.22 -20.93
N LEU A 43 3.55 20.22 -19.72
CA LEU A 43 3.02 21.43 -19.07
C LEU A 43 4.14 22.12 -18.26
N ARG A 44 5.11 22.71 -18.97
CA ARG A 44 6.29 23.39 -18.43
C ARG A 44 6.02 24.75 -17.76
N ALA A 45 4.89 24.94 -17.07
CA ALA A 45 4.65 26.12 -16.22
C ALA A 45 3.29 26.10 -15.49
N PRO A 46 3.16 25.46 -14.32
CA PRO A 46 2.08 25.79 -13.39
C PRO A 46 2.59 26.83 -12.37
N ASN A 47 2.51 28.11 -12.74
CA ASN A 47 2.83 29.29 -11.93
C ASN A 47 4.33 29.60 -11.65
N ALA A 48 4.67 30.88 -11.62
CA ALA A 48 6.05 31.39 -11.52
C ALA A 48 6.70 31.25 -10.12
N LEU A 49 6.16 30.41 -9.23
CA LEU A 49 6.62 30.29 -7.85
C LEU A 49 6.83 28.84 -7.36
N LEU A 50 6.24 27.81 -7.98
CA LEU A 50 6.43 26.40 -7.61
C LEU A 50 6.35 25.50 -8.86
N ASP A 51 7.48 25.29 -9.54
CA ASP A 51 7.52 24.51 -10.79
C ASP A 51 7.36 22.98 -10.60
N TYR A 52 7.37 22.49 -9.35
CA TYR A 52 7.44 21.07 -9.00
C TYR A 52 6.48 20.71 -7.85
N PRO A 53 6.15 19.41 -7.67
CA PRO A 53 5.20 18.97 -6.67
C PRO A 53 5.54 19.41 -5.25
N ILE A 54 4.48 19.60 -4.47
CA ILE A 54 4.53 19.84 -3.03
C ILE A 54 4.17 18.51 -2.34
N PHE A 55 5.16 17.89 -1.71
CA PHE A 55 4.98 16.66 -0.93
C PHE A 55 4.60 16.98 0.52
N SER A 56 4.88 18.18 0.99
CA SER A 56 4.54 18.66 2.34
C SER A 56 3.08 19.07 2.54
N GLU A 57 2.21 19.00 1.52
CA GLU A 57 0.81 19.33 1.73
C GLU A 57 0.18 18.42 2.79
N ALA A 58 -0.56 19.01 3.74
CA ALA A 58 -1.16 18.28 4.84
C ALA A 58 -2.14 17.17 4.41
N ASN A 59 -2.65 17.24 3.18
CA ASN A 59 -3.53 16.24 2.58
C ASN A 59 -2.79 15.16 1.77
N SER A 60 -1.48 15.31 1.61
CA SER A 60 -0.62 14.43 0.81
C SER A 60 0.53 13.85 1.62
N SER A 61 0.42 13.74 2.94
CA SER A 61 1.44 13.06 3.73
C SER A 61 1.34 11.54 3.54
N PHE A 62 2.48 10.90 3.30
CA PHE A 62 2.58 9.45 3.28
C PHE A 62 2.53 8.93 4.72
N VAL A 63 1.40 8.34 5.10
CA VAL A 63 1.18 7.79 6.46
C VAL A 63 1.29 6.27 6.48
N GLY A 64 1.44 5.69 7.68
CA GLY A 64 1.58 4.24 7.89
C GLY A 64 3.03 3.78 8.09
N ILE A 65 3.98 4.70 8.10
CA ILE A 65 5.38 4.47 8.47
C ILE A 65 5.78 5.33 9.66
N ASP A 66 6.75 4.85 10.44
CA ASP A 66 7.35 5.59 11.54
C ASP A 66 8.45 6.56 11.04
N PRO A 67 9.04 7.41 11.90
CA PRO A 67 10.12 8.30 11.50
C PRO A 67 11.38 7.61 10.94
N ALA A 68 11.59 6.33 11.28
CA ALA A 68 12.67 5.51 10.73
C ALA A 68 12.31 4.88 9.37
N GLY A 69 11.09 5.07 8.89
CA GLY A 69 10.57 4.54 7.63
C GLY A 69 10.04 3.12 7.74
N LEU A 70 9.97 2.56 8.94
CA LEU A 70 9.41 1.23 9.15
C LEU A 70 7.89 1.30 9.13
N ILE A 71 7.25 0.31 8.52
CA ILE A 71 5.78 0.18 8.57
C ILE A 71 5.34 0.08 10.03
N SER A 72 4.42 0.98 10.40
CA SER A 72 3.84 1.04 11.73
C SER A 72 2.89 -0.14 11.93
N ARG A 73 3.01 -0.80 13.09
CA ARG A 73 2.22 -1.98 13.44
C ARG A 73 1.40 -1.76 14.72
N GLU A 74 0.24 -2.40 14.78
CA GLU A 74 -0.62 -2.51 15.96
C GLU A 74 -0.93 -3.97 16.26
N ASP A 75 -0.97 -4.33 17.54
CA ASP A 75 -1.52 -5.61 17.98
C ASP A 75 -3.04 -5.49 18.04
N ARG A 76 -3.75 -6.28 17.21
CA ARG A 76 -5.23 -6.35 17.24
C ARG A 76 -5.76 -7.31 18.31
N GLY A 77 -4.88 -7.86 19.14
CA GLY A 77 -5.22 -8.75 20.24
C GLY A 77 -5.68 -10.12 19.75
N SER A 78 -6.03 -10.99 20.71
CA SER A 78 -6.57 -12.35 20.47
C SER A 78 -5.70 -13.31 19.64
N GLY A 79 -4.38 -13.10 19.60
CA GLY A 79 -3.46 -14.02 18.92
C GLY A 79 -3.50 -13.93 17.40
N GLN A 80 -4.10 -12.87 16.84
CA GLN A 80 -4.08 -12.61 15.39
C GLN A 80 -2.73 -12.06 14.90
N GLY A 81 -1.87 -11.65 15.83
CA GLY A 81 -0.58 -11.03 15.54
C GLY A 81 -0.71 -9.55 15.21
N ASN A 82 0.38 -8.97 14.73
CA ASN A 82 0.41 -7.54 14.43
C ASN A 82 -0.05 -7.26 13.00
N PHE A 83 -0.71 -6.12 12.85
CA PHE A 83 -1.23 -5.61 11.59
C PHE A 83 -0.71 -4.21 11.34
N VAL A 84 -0.68 -3.79 10.08
CA VAL A 84 -0.39 -2.41 9.71
C VAL A 84 -1.41 -1.48 10.36
N VAL A 85 -0.91 -0.40 10.98
CA VAL A 85 -1.76 0.64 11.57
C VAL A 85 -2.61 1.30 10.48
N PRO A 86 -3.95 1.34 10.60
CA PRO A 86 -4.81 2.04 9.68
C PRO A 86 -4.44 3.52 9.54
N GLY A 87 -4.52 4.05 8.32
CA GLY A 87 -4.30 5.47 8.10
C GLY A 87 -5.39 6.37 8.70
N ALA A 88 -5.20 7.67 8.54
CA ALA A 88 -6.15 8.67 9.01
C ALA A 88 -7.51 8.55 8.30
N VAL A 89 -8.58 8.84 9.04
CA VAL A 89 -9.94 8.95 8.49
C VAL A 89 -9.98 10.12 7.51
N VAL A 90 -10.30 9.85 6.25
CA VAL A 90 -10.46 10.86 5.20
C VAL A 90 -11.91 11.20 4.91
N MET A 91 -12.82 10.31 5.32
CA MET A 91 -14.25 10.46 5.19
C MET A 91 -14.94 9.57 6.22
N SER A 92 -16.01 10.07 6.84
CA SER A 92 -16.87 9.26 7.69
C SER A 92 -18.28 9.81 7.69
N SER A 93 -19.26 8.96 7.98
CA SER A 93 -20.63 9.38 8.23
C SER A 93 -21.37 8.34 9.05
N GLN A 94 -22.58 8.73 9.44
CA GLN A 94 -23.59 7.86 10.03
C GLN A 94 -24.52 7.41 8.91
N GLY A 95 -24.83 6.11 8.88
CA GLY A 95 -25.74 5.55 7.89
C GLY A 95 -25.08 5.26 6.54
N VAL A 96 -25.39 4.07 6.03
CA VAL A 96 -25.02 3.61 4.70
C VAL A 96 -26.30 3.53 3.87
N GLY A 97 -26.23 3.96 2.61
CA GLY A 97 -27.38 3.93 1.70
C GLY A 97 -27.78 2.49 1.36
N SER A 98 -26.80 1.71 0.91
CA SER A 98 -26.94 0.25 0.76
C SER A 98 -25.59 -0.45 0.81
N VAL A 99 -25.55 -1.63 1.42
CA VAL A 99 -24.39 -2.53 1.42
C VAL A 99 -24.76 -3.82 0.70
N SER A 100 -23.92 -4.23 -0.23
CA SER A 100 -23.94 -5.56 -0.85
C SER A 100 -22.67 -6.32 -0.48
N ALA A 101 -22.43 -7.49 -1.08
CA ALA A 101 -21.24 -8.29 -0.79
C ALA A 101 -19.92 -7.55 -1.08
N PHE A 102 -19.83 -6.80 -2.18
CA PHE A 102 -18.59 -6.17 -2.66
C PHE A 102 -18.80 -4.74 -3.16
N GLU A 103 -19.92 -4.14 -2.81
CA GLU A 103 -20.26 -2.78 -3.21
C GLU A 103 -21.02 -2.09 -2.09
N VAL A 104 -20.69 -0.83 -1.86
CA VAL A 104 -21.38 0.03 -0.91
C VAL A 104 -21.78 1.33 -1.60
N THR A 105 -23.02 1.75 -1.37
CA THR A 105 -23.54 3.04 -1.81
C THR A 105 -23.70 3.95 -0.61
N LEU A 106 -23.04 5.10 -0.66
CA LEU A 106 -22.97 6.10 0.40
C LEU A 106 -23.76 7.34 -0.05
N PRO A 107 -24.82 7.74 0.68
CA PRO A 107 -25.53 8.99 0.41
C PRO A 107 -24.59 10.15 0.71
N THR A 108 -24.50 11.12 -0.20
CA THR A 108 -23.60 12.27 -0.05
C THR A 108 -24.25 13.52 0.50
N ASP A 109 -25.54 13.42 0.82
CA ASP A 109 -26.43 14.45 1.35
C ASP A 109 -25.86 15.02 2.66
N ASP A 110 -25.40 14.14 3.56
CA ASP A 110 -24.67 14.48 4.80
C ASP A 110 -23.14 14.65 4.57
N LEU A 111 -22.63 14.13 3.46
CA LEU A 111 -21.20 14.17 3.11
C LEU A 111 -20.75 15.48 2.46
N LEU A 112 -21.67 16.30 1.92
CA LEU A 112 -21.36 17.55 1.23
C LEU A 112 -20.59 18.58 2.07
N PHE A 113 -20.62 18.44 3.41
CA PHE A 113 -19.89 19.30 4.35
C PHE A 113 -18.70 18.63 5.05
N ALA A 114 -18.64 17.30 5.09
CA ALA A 114 -17.57 16.55 5.76
C ALA A 114 -16.53 15.97 4.77
N VAL A 115 -16.89 15.81 3.49
CA VAL A 115 -16.00 15.23 2.46
C VAL A 115 -15.10 16.30 1.86
N PRO A 116 -13.78 16.06 1.80
CA PRO A 116 -12.91 16.84 0.96
C PRO A 116 -13.43 16.84 -0.48
N LYS A 117 -13.86 18.01 -0.98
CA LYS A 117 -14.45 18.19 -2.33
C LYS A 117 -13.64 17.55 -3.47
N ARG A 118 -12.35 17.29 -3.25
CA ARG A 118 -11.47 16.54 -4.17
C ARG A 118 -11.99 15.13 -4.48
N PHE A 119 -12.58 14.42 -3.52
CA PHE A 119 -13.09 13.06 -3.76
C PHE A 119 -14.39 13.06 -4.56
N LEU A 120 -15.18 14.14 -4.49
CA LEU A 120 -16.36 14.31 -5.35
C LEU A 120 -15.97 14.65 -6.79
N ARG A 121 -14.88 15.42 -6.98
CA ARG A 121 -14.36 15.78 -8.31
C ARG A 121 -13.60 14.64 -8.97
N THR A 122 -12.82 13.91 -8.18
CA THR A 122 -11.99 12.79 -8.64
C THR A 122 -12.16 11.60 -7.68
N PRO A 123 -13.27 10.84 -7.80
CA PRO A 123 -13.55 9.69 -6.95
C PRO A 123 -12.45 8.62 -7.00
N ASN A 124 -11.78 8.48 -8.15
CA ASN A 124 -10.66 7.54 -8.33
C ASN A 124 -9.49 7.75 -7.35
N LEU A 125 -9.41 8.92 -6.68
CA LEU A 125 -8.44 9.12 -5.60
C LEU A 125 -8.69 8.22 -4.38
N LEU A 126 -9.87 7.60 -4.25
CA LEU A 126 -10.20 6.64 -3.20
C LEU A 126 -9.74 5.21 -3.53
N VAL A 127 -9.33 4.92 -4.76
CA VAL A 127 -8.84 3.58 -5.12
C VAL A 127 -7.58 3.26 -4.31
N GLY A 128 -7.55 2.07 -3.71
CA GLY A 128 -6.54 1.61 -2.75
C GLY A 128 -6.82 2.02 -1.30
N TYR A 129 -7.73 2.96 -1.02
CA TYR A 129 -8.10 3.27 0.36
C TYR A 129 -8.97 2.16 0.94
N ASP A 130 -9.05 2.10 2.27
CA ASP A 130 -9.85 1.09 2.94
C ASP A 130 -11.17 1.68 3.43
N PHE A 131 -12.26 0.99 3.10
CA PHE A 131 -13.57 1.17 3.70
C PHE A 131 -13.66 0.35 4.99
N TYR A 132 -13.99 1.04 6.08
CA TYR A 132 -14.22 0.47 7.40
C TYR A 132 -15.72 0.59 7.71
N PRO A 133 -16.44 -0.53 7.80
CA PRO A 133 -17.78 -0.51 8.34
C PRO A 133 -17.73 -0.26 9.85
N SER A 134 -18.91 -0.03 10.45
CA SER A 134 -19.03 0.35 11.85
C SER A 134 -18.20 -0.53 12.77
N ALA A 135 -17.38 0.11 13.60
CA ALA A 135 -16.56 -0.58 14.59
C ALA A 135 -17.40 -1.36 15.62
N ALA A 136 -18.69 -1.03 15.77
CA ALA A 136 -19.62 -1.79 16.62
C ALA A 136 -20.01 -3.15 16.04
N VAL A 137 -19.93 -3.31 14.71
CA VAL A 137 -20.33 -4.53 13.99
C VAL A 137 -19.10 -5.35 13.60
N ALA A 138 -18.05 -4.68 13.12
CA ALA A 138 -16.83 -5.33 12.66
C ALA A 138 -15.61 -4.42 12.91
N PRO A 139 -15.09 -4.37 14.16
CA PRO A 139 -14.04 -3.43 14.57
C PRO A 139 -12.74 -3.54 13.76
N ASP A 140 -12.43 -4.74 13.27
CA ASP A 140 -11.16 -5.03 12.60
C ASP A 140 -11.32 -5.33 11.10
N ALA A 141 -12.54 -5.20 10.56
CA ALA A 141 -12.79 -5.45 9.14
C ALA A 141 -12.45 -4.20 8.32
N SER A 142 -11.61 -4.39 7.30
CA SER A 142 -11.32 -3.35 6.31
C SER A 142 -11.41 -3.90 4.90
N TYR A 143 -11.99 -3.14 3.99
CA TYR A 143 -12.21 -3.56 2.61
C TYR A 143 -11.56 -2.56 1.66
N GLU A 144 -10.61 -3.01 0.86
CA GLU A 144 -9.91 -2.15 -0.08
C GLU A 144 -10.87 -1.72 -1.19
N ILE A 145 -10.93 -0.41 -1.45
CA ILE A 145 -11.71 0.19 -2.52
C ILE A 145 -10.98 -0.03 -3.85
N THR A 146 -11.62 -0.76 -4.76
CA THR A 146 -11.09 -1.02 -6.12
C THR A 146 -11.67 -0.05 -7.15
N SER A 147 -12.87 0.47 -6.90
CA SER A 147 -13.48 1.49 -7.74
C SER A 147 -14.32 2.45 -6.91
N ALA A 148 -14.41 3.70 -7.35
CA ALA A 148 -15.25 4.72 -6.76
C ALA A 148 -15.90 5.56 -7.85
N LEU A 149 -17.21 5.77 -7.74
CA LEU A 149 -18.01 6.56 -8.67
C LEU A 149 -18.88 7.53 -7.89
N TYR A 150 -18.89 8.79 -8.29
CA TYR A 150 -19.80 9.79 -7.75
C TYR A 150 -20.86 10.17 -8.79
N ASP A 151 -22.13 10.03 -8.42
CA ASP A 151 -23.27 10.51 -9.21
C ASP A 151 -23.84 11.78 -8.58
N SER A 152 -23.63 12.91 -9.26
CA SER A 152 -24.11 14.22 -8.82
C SER A 152 -25.63 14.38 -8.89
N SER A 153 -26.34 13.56 -9.67
CA SER A 153 -27.79 13.65 -9.87
C SER A 153 -28.56 12.99 -8.73
N SER A 154 -28.10 11.82 -8.29
CA SER A 154 -28.61 11.10 -7.12
C SER A 154 -27.91 11.50 -5.81
N GLN A 155 -26.82 12.27 -5.90
CA GLN A 155 -25.94 12.60 -4.76
C GLN A 155 -25.46 11.34 -4.04
N THR A 156 -25.04 10.32 -4.78
CA THR A 156 -24.53 9.07 -4.20
C THR A 156 -23.09 8.79 -4.64
N MET A 157 -22.32 8.21 -3.72
CA MET A 157 -21.00 7.66 -4.01
C MET A 157 -21.06 6.15 -3.90
N THR A 158 -20.73 5.47 -4.99
CA THR A 158 -20.68 4.01 -5.06
C THR A 158 -19.24 3.57 -5.00
N LEU A 159 -18.91 2.67 -4.08
CA LEU A 159 -17.59 2.09 -3.92
C LEU A 159 -17.67 0.58 -4.17
N SER A 160 -16.79 0.05 -5.01
CA SER A 160 -16.57 -1.39 -5.11
C SER A 160 -15.37 -1.79 -4.27
N THR A 161 -15.44 -2.94 -3.61
CA THR A 161 -14.37 -3.45 -2.75
C THR A 161 -13.70 -4.68 -3.33
N LEU A 162 -12.49 -4.98 -2.87
CA LEU A 162 -11.71 -6.13 -3.33
C LEU A 162 -12.32 -7.43 -2.79
N ILE A 163 -12.56 -8.39 -3.69
CA ILE A 163 -13.23 -9.66 -3.36
C ILE A 163 -12.45 -10.53 -2.36
N THR A 164 -11.13 -10.42 -2.33
CA THR A 164 -10.26 -11.20 -1.44
C THR A 164 -10.34 -10.74 0.01
N ASP A 165 -10.82 -9.53 0.26
CA ASP A 165 -11.02 -8.99 1.61
C ASP A 165 -12.31 -9.55 2.25
N GLY A 166 -13.09 -10.32 1.50
CA GLY A 166 -14.31 -10.98 1.96
C GLY A 166 -15.58 -10.18 1.68
N SER A 167 -16.72 -10.80 2.00
CA SER A 167 -18.04 -10.23 1.73
C SER A 167 -18.52 -9.30 2.85
N MET A 168 -19.04 -8.15 2.46
CA MET A 168 -19.71 -7.16 3.31
C MET A 168 -21.19 -7.49 3.56
N ALA A 169 -21.73 -8.60 3.04
CA ALA A 169 -23.17 -8.89 3.08
C ALA A 169 -23.78 -8.97 4.49
N LEU A 170 -22.98 -9.30 5.51
CA LEU A 170 -23.41 -9.36 6.91
C LEU A 170 -23.53 -7.98 7.57
N LEU A 171 -23.06 -6.93 6.90
CA LEU A 171 -23.13 -5.54 7.38
C LEU A 171 -24.47 -4.87 7.01
N ALA A 172 -25.37 -5.58 6.33
CA ALA A 172 -26.72 -5.12 6.02
C ALA A 172 -27.58 -5.07 7.31
N GLY A 173 -27.76 -3.87 7.88
CA GLY A 173 -28.53 -3.64 9.11
C GLY A 173 -28.82 -2.15 9.34
N PRO A 174 -29.56 -1.76 10.39
CA PRO A 174 -29.91 -0.36 10.64
C PRO A 174 -28.65 0.48 10.89
N THR A 175 -28.43 1.44 9.98
CA THR A 175 -27.41 2.50 9.94
C THR A 175 -26.10 2.21 10.68
N PRO A 176 -25.23 1.33 10.14
CA PRO A 176 -23.86 1.25 10.61
C PRO A 176 -23.12 2.55 10.25
N ASP A 177 -22.43 3.11 11.22
CA ASP A 177 -21.40 4.12 10.99
C ASP A 177 -20.35 3.58 10.04
N TRP A 178 -19.65 4.45 9.33
CA TRP A 178 -18.57 4.01 8.45
C TRP A 178 -17.51 5.08 8.32
N GLU A 179 -16.32 4.61 7.96
CA GLU A 179 -15.16 5.43 7.73
C GLU A 179 -14.44 4.96 6.47
N ILE A 180 -13.85 5.89 5.73
CA ILE A 180 -12.83 5.60 4.73
C ILE A 180 -11.53 6.14 5.29
N ARG A 181 -10.50 5.28 5.30
CA ARG A 181 -9.19 5.62 5.82
C ARG A 181 -8.17 5.61 4.69
N ALA A 182 -7.27 6.59 4.73
CA ALA A 182 -6.18 6.68 3.77
C ALA A 182 -5.31 5.43 3.84
N LYS A 183 -4.86 4.98 2.68
CA LYS A 183 -3.91 3.87 2.57
C LYS A 183 -3.00 4.08 1.38
N PHE A 184 -1.70 4.00 1.64
CA PHE A 184 -0.66 4.31 0.67
C PHE A 184 0.13 3.09 0.23
N PHE A 185 -0.13 1.94 0.83
CA PHE A 185 0.45 0.66 0.44
C PHE A 185 -0.44 -0.47 0.93
N ARG A 186 -0.39 -1.60 0.23
CA ARG A 186 -1.01 -2.85 0.68
C ARG A 186 0.07 -3.87 0.94
N LEU A 187 0.07 -4.39 2.16
CA LEU A 187 0.84 -5.56 2.52
C LEU A 187 -0.09 -6.78 2.55
N ASP A 188 0.40 -7.92 2.11
CA ASP A 188 -0.26 -9.20 2.27
C ASP A 188 0.76 -10.23 2.70
N THR A 189 0.52 -10.87 3.84
CA THR A 189 1.43 -11.87 4.41
C THR A 189 0.67 -13.17 4.56
N SER A 190 1.10 -14.20 3.82
CA SER A 190 0.47 -15.53 3.83
C SER A 190 -1.04 -15.49 3.50
N GLY A 191 -1.49 -14.58 2.63
CA GLY A 191 -2.89 -14.43 2.25
C GLY A 191 -3.73 -13.62 3.24
N VAL A 192 -3.11 -13.04 4.27
CA VAL A 192 -3.76 -12.18 5.24
C VAL A 192 -3.38 -10.73 4.97
N LYS A 193 -4.39 -9.94 4.60
CA LYS A 193 -4.28 -8.50 4.37
C LYS A 193 -3.71 -7.79 5.60
N ASP A 194 -2.74 -6.91 5.36
CA ASP A 194 -2.10 -6.01 6.32
C ASP A 194 -1.42 -6.71 7.51
N ARG A 195 -1.29 -8.04 7.51
CA ARG A 195 -0.60 -8.75 8.57
C ARG A 195 0.91 -8.53 8.45
N LEU A 196 1.54 -8.07 9.52
CA LEU A 196 2.99 -7.86 9.57
C LEU A 196 3.56 -8.47 10.86
N PRO A 197 4.16 -9.67 10.79
CA PRO A 197 4.73 -10.36 11.93
C PRO A 197 5.84 -9.58 12.67
N ASP A 198 6.11 -9.93 13.93
CA ASP A 198 7.10 -9.24 14.78
C ASP A 198 8.56 -9.49 14.41
N ASP A 199 8.81 -10.60 13.75
CA ASP A 199 10.09 -11.01 13.19
C ASP A 199 10.37 -10.37 11.83
N VAL A 200 9.40 -9.63 11.28
CA VAL A 200 9.52 -8.99 9.97
C VAL A 200 9.46 -7.46 10.07
N ASN A 201 10.37 -6.81 9.36
CA ASN A 201 10.41 -5.38 9.16
C ASN A 201 10.28 -5.05 7.67
N VAL A 202 9.49 -4.03 7.37
CA VAL A 202 9.43 -3.46 6.03
C VAL A 202 9.72 -1.98 6.13
N LYS A 203 10.75 -1.53 5.42
CA LYS A 203 11.20 -0.14 5.42
C LYS A 203 10.91 0.51 4.08
N ILE A 204 10.30 1.69 4.09
CA ILE A 204 10.05 2.52 2.90
C ILE A 204 10.85 3.81 3.03
N GLU A 205 11.60 4.13 1.97
CA GLU A 205 12.37 5.37 1.87
C GLU A 205 12.22 5.98 0.48
N PHE A 206 12.38 7.30 0.42
CA PHE A 206 12.22 8.10 -0.78
C PHE A 206 13.48 8.90 -1.07
N GLN A 207 13.69 9.24 -2.34
CA GLN A 207 14.80 10.08 -2.77
C GLN A 207 14.34 10.96 -3.92
N GLY A 208 14.76 12.23 -3.87
CA GLY A 208 14.51 13.23 -4.89
C GLY A 208 15.75 13.53 -5.73
N ALA A 209 15.53 14.15 -6.88
CA ALA A 209 16.58 14.77 -7.68
C ALA A 209 16.04 15.95 -8.49
N ALA A 210 16.91 16.93 -8.74
CA ALA A 210 16.66 17.98 -9.71
C ALA A 210 16.97 17.50 -11.15
N GLU A 211 16.60 18.30 -12.15
CA GLU A 211 17.00 18.05 -13.54
C GLU A 211 18.48 18.42 -13.76
N SER A 212 19.22 17.58 -14.48
CA SER A 212 20.64 17.77 -14.77
C SER A 212 20.96 19.00 -15.59
N ALA A 213 20.11 19.32 -16.56
CA ALA A 213 20.10 20.59 -17.26
C ALA A 213 18.74 20.78 -17.93
N ALA A 214 18.37 22.02 -18.21
CA ALA A 214 17.06 22.34 -18.77
C ALA A 214 16.76 21.49 -20.03
N GLY A 215 15.75 20.62 -19.93
CA GLY A 215 15.28 19.78 -21.04
C GLY A 215 16.03 18.48 -21.27
N THR A 216 16.99 18.10 -20.41
CA THR A 216 17.63 16.77 -20.48
C THR A 216 16.74 15.65 -20.00
N ASN A 217 15.70 15.98 -19.22
CA ASN A 217 14.79 15.03 -18.60
C ASN A 217 15.52 13.89 -17.86
N SER A 218 16.61 14.23 -17.16
CA SER A 218 17.44 13.27 -16.45
C SER A 218 17.75 13.78 -15.04
N PRO A 219 17.73 12.91 -14.02
CA PRO A 219 18.06 13.29 -12.65
C PRO A 219 19.55 13.62 -12.50
N ASP A 220 19.88 14.56 -11.62
CA ASP A 220 21.27 14.96 -11.28
C ASP A 220 21.57 14.81 -9.80
N ALA A 221 21.79 15.92 -9.08
CA ALA A 221 22.13 15.91 -7.67
C ALA A 221 21.02 15.23 -6.86
N LEU A 222 21.37 14.05 -6.33
CA LEU A 222 20.47 13.22 -5.55
C LEU A 222 20.37 13.77 -4.12
N THR A 223 19.16 13.81 -3.58
CA THR A 223 18.99 14.02 -2.13
C THR A 223 19.49 12.80 -1.36
N ALA A 224 19.61 12.92 -0.03
CA ALA A 224 19.68 11.73 0.81
C ALA A 224 18.39 10.90 0.69
N TRP A 225 18.47 9.62 1.04
CA TRP A 225 17.26 8.82 1.30
C TRP A 225 16.57 9.37 2.55
N VAL A 226 15.28 9.65 2.44
CA VAL A 226 14.44 10.23 3.48
C VAL A 226 13.19 9.37 3.68
N THR A 227 12.62 9.45 4.87
CA THR A 227 11.37 8.74 5.23
C THR A 227 10.19 9.69 5.19
N ASP A 228 10.43 10.97 5.50
CA ASP A 228 9.48 12.06 5.31
C ASP A 228 9.58 12.63 3.89
N MET A 229 8.48 12.50 3.15
CA MET A 229 8.36 13.01 1.79
C MET A 229 8.43 14.53 1.70
N SER A 230 8.13 15.27 2.77
CA SER A 230 8.22 16.74 2.78
C SER A 230 9.63 17.25 2.43
N ALA A 231 10.66 16.44 2.69
CA ALA A 231 12.04 16.74 2.33
C ALA A 231 12.31 16.66 0.82
N LEU A 232 11.34 16.21 0.02
CA LEU A 232 11.41 16.15 -1.44
C LEU A 232 10.74 17.34 -2.12
N ASP A 233 10.18 18.28 -1.38
CA ASP A 233 9.54 19.48 -1.93
C ASP A 233 10.45 20.17 -2.96
N GLY A 234 9.88 20.47 -4.13
CA GLY A 234 10.63 21.10 -5.22
C GLY A 234 11.47 20.12 -6.06
N SER A 235 11.48 18.82 -5.74
CA SER A 235 12.15 17.80 -6.57
C SER A 235 11.33 17.47 -7.80
N ARG A 236 11.97 17.48 -8.97
CA ARG A 236 11.34 17.07 -10.23
C ARG A 236 11.22 15.57 -10.33
N PHE A 237 12.30 14.86 -10.03
CA PHE A 237 12.35 13.41 -10.08
C PHE A 237 12.25 12.89 -8.67
N PHE A 238 11.49 11.83 -8.48
CA PHE A 238 11.55 11.05 -7.25
C PHE A 238 11.63 9.57 -7.56
N ARG A 239 12.12 8.80 -6.59
CA ARG A 239 12.04 7.35 -6.57
C ARG A 239 11.83 6.90 -5.13
N TYR A 240 11.41 5.66 -4.97
CA TYR A 240 11.29 5.02 -3.67
C TYR A 240 12.02 3.68 -3.67
N ARG A 241 12.38 3.22 -2.47
CA ARG A 241 12.88 1.88 -2.24
C ARG A 241 12.13 1.25 -1.08
N VAL A 242 11.98 -0.06 -1.16
CA VAL A 242 11.41 -0.85 -0.08
C VAL A 242 12.39 -1.96 0.24
N THR A 243 12.72 -2.06 1.53
CA THR A 243 13.53 -3.15 2.06
C THR A 243 12.64 -4.05 2.91
N PHE A 244 12.65 -5.35 2.62
CA PHE A 244 12.07 -6.39 3.46
C PHE A 244 13.20 -7.04 4.26
N ASP A 245 13.06 -7.04 5.58
CA ASP A 245 13.93 -7.73 6.51
C ASP A 245 13.08 -8.78 7.23
N LEU A 246 13.22 -10.03 6.81
CA LEU A 246 12.51 -11.19 7.33
C LEU A 246 13.14 -11.72 8.62
N ASP A 247 14.28 -11.19 9.06
CA ASP A 247 14.97 -11.64 10.27
C ASP A 247 15.28 -10.45 11.19
N ALA A 248 14.27 -9.61 11.42
CA ALA A 248 14.40 -8.40 12.23
C ALA A 248 14.87 -8.70 13.67
N GLN A 249 14.68 -9.94 14.13
CA GLN A 249 15.05 -10.41 15.47
C GLN A 249 16.35 -11.24 15.50
N GLY A 250 16.95 -11.57 14.36
CA GLY A 250 18.21 -12.32 14.28
C GLY A 250 18.09 -13.81 14.66
N VAL A 251 16.92 -14.42 14.43
CA VAL A 251 16.58 -15.82 14.72
C VAL A 251 16.89 -16.75 13.55
N SER A 252 17.32 -16.21 12.39
CA SER A 252 17.57 -16.92 11.14
C SER A 252 16.29 -17.37 10.42
N VAL A 253 16.30 -17.24 9.09
CA VAL A 253 15.16 -17.56 8.22
C VAL A 253 15.10 -19.05 7.90
N ASP A 254 13.94 -19.65 8.07
CA ASP A 254 13.61 -21.01 7.64
C ASP A 254 12.43 -21.03 6.65
N LEU A 255 12.02 -22.22 6.19
CA LEU A 255 10.93 -22.39 5.23
C LEU A 255 9.52 -22.08 5.80
N ASN A 256 9.40 -21.82 7.10
CA ASN A 256 8.15 -21.50 7.77
C ASN A 256 7.97 -20.00 8.00
N TYR A 257 8.95 -19.17 7.62
CA TYR A 257 8.81 -17.73 7.71
C TYR A 257 7.65 -17.25 6.86
N GLU A 258 6.94 -16.29 7.40
CA GLU A 258 5.87 -15.64 6.68
C GLU A 258 6.46 -14.58 5.75
N GLU A 259 6.23 -14.76 4.46
CA GLU A 259 6.73 -13.87 3.43
C GLU A 259 5.72 -12.74 3.19
N PRO A 260 5.97 -11.51 3.68
CA PRO A 260 5.17 -10.37 3.28
C PRO A 260 5.38 -10.08 1.80
N SER A 261 4.28 -9.71 1.15
CA SER A 261 4.27 -9.20 -0.21
C SER A 261 3.67 -7.80 -0.21
N LEU A 262 4.17 -6.96 -1.10
CA LEU A 262 3.66 -5.60 -1.29
C LEU A 262 2.86 -5.57 -2.60
N GLY A 263 1.56 -5.27 -2.49
CA GLY A 263 0.66 -5.23 -3.64
C GLY A 263 0.80 -3.94 -4.46
N TYR A 264 0.87 -2.80 -3.78
CA TYR A 264 1.07 -1.49 -4.41
C TYR A 264 1.70 -0.51 -3.45
N ILE A 265 2.24 0.58 -4.01
CA ILE A 265 2.52 1.84 -3.32
C ILE A 265 1.81 2.96 -4.06
N LYS A 266 1.16 3.84 -3.31
CA LYS A 266 0.50 5.04 -3.78
C LYS A 266 1.19 6.23 -3.14
N VAL A 267 1.76 7.08 -3.99
CA VAL A 267 2.54 8.23 -3.56
C VAL A 267 1.68 9.49 -3.67
N PRO A 268 1.30 10.11 -2.54
CA PRO A 268 0.54 11.35 -2.56
C PRO A 268 1.44 12.57 -2.81
N PHE A 269 0.96 13.52 -3.60
CA PHE A 269 1.58 14.84 -3.77
C PHE A 269 0.56 15.89 -4.26
N GLY A 270 0.84 17.16 -3.99
CA GLY A 270 0.10 18.33 -4.45
C GLY A 270 0.85 19.13 -5.52
N TRP A 271 0.21 20.22 -5.98
CA TRP A 271 0.69 21.15 -7.00
C TRP A 271 0.34 22.59 -6.66
#